data_AF-A0A3E0QYU6-F1
#
_entry.id   AF-A0A3E0QYU6-F1
#
_cell.length_a   1.000
_cell.length_b   1.000
_cell.length_c   1.000
_cell.angle_alpha   90.00
_cell.angle_beta   90.00
_cell.angle_gamma   90.00
#
_symmetry.space_group_name_H-M   'P 1'
#
loop_
_entity.id
_entity.type
_entity.pdbx_description
1 polymer ?
#
loop_
_entity_poly.entity_id
_entity_poly.type
_entity_poly.pdbx_seq_one_letter_code
_entity_poly.pdbx_strand_id
1 'polypeptide(L)'
;RQLAKQILKDPEEISVAISKPAEGVTQKVIMAHEEQKVKLVQHVLGDKDDFNSIIIFCSTKKKVEKLARKLKQKGYACQGISSDYEQDAREEALRDFRSGKTRIMVATDVMSRGIDIKGIDLVINYDVPGDAEDYVHRIGRTARAKTEGMAVTLVCPDDMFKFSKIERLIDRELDKEQPPKHLGEGPQWRGPSGKGKGRKNSKNKREDKPRKDKSRSDKSRGDRKDRKPRQDRKKEKSKNRLLYEALPNPKAEVVS
;
A
#
# COMPACT_ATOMS: atom_id res chain seq x y z
N ARG A 1 20.77 15.46 -11.68
CA ARG A 1 20.99 15.21 -13.13
C ARG A 1 21.51 16.43 -13.91
N GLN A 2 21.10 17.67 -13.65
CA GLN A 2 21.64 18.86 -14.35
C GLN A 2 23.11 19.15 -14.00
N LEU A 3 23.51 19.00 -12.74
CA LEU A 3 24.89 19.25 -12.30
C LEU A 3 25.90 18.28 -12.94
N ALA A 4 25.56 17.00 -13.02
CA ALA A 4 26.41 15.97 -13.60
C ALA A 4 26.74 16.21 -15.09
N LYS A 5 25.78 16.77 -15.86
CA LYS A 5 25.98 17.12 -17.28
C LYS A 5 26.93 18.29 -17.52
N GLN A 6 27.15 19.13 -16.50
CA GLN A 6 28.05 20.29 -16.62
C GLN A 6 29.50 19.94 -16.25
N ILE A 7 29.71 18.83 -15.55
CA ILE A 7 31.01 18.48 -14.96
C ILE A 7 31.63 17.25 -15.65
N LEU A 8 30.81 16.30 -16.12
CA LEU A 8 31.29 15.03 -16.67
C LEU A 8 31.33 15.08 -18.20
N LYS A 9 32.45 14.61 -18.77
CA LYS A 9 32.60 14.37 -20.21
C LYS A 9 32.41 12.87 -20.44
N ASP A 10 31.35 12.52 -21.18
CA ASP A 10 30.95 11.15 -21.54
C ASP A 10 30.87 10.15 -20.36
N PRO A 11 30.00 10.40 -19.36
CA PRO A 11 29.85 9.49 -18.23
C PRO A 11 29.09 8.23 -18.63
N GLU A 12 29.63 7.05 -18.31
CA GLU A 12 28.86 5.81 -18.31
C GLU A 12 27.82 5.84 -17.16
N GLU A 13 26.53 5.80 -17.52
CA GLU A 13 25.44 5.77 -16.54
C GLU A 13 25.19 4.32 -16.09
N ILE A 14 25.83 3.90 -15.00
CA ILE A 14 25.51 2.63 -14.34
C ILE A 14 24.24 2.83 -13.53
N SER A 15 23.08 2.53 -14.13
CA SER A 15 21.82 2.44 -13.40
C SER A 15 21.86 1.19 -12.52
N VAL A 16 22.09 1.36 -11.22
CA VAL A 16 21.96 0.28 -10.24
C VAL A 16 20.55 -0.30 -10.35
N ALA A 17 20.46 -1.63 -10.36
CA ALA A 17 19.24 -2.38 -10.63
C ALA A 17 18.03 -1.83 -9.88
N ILE A 18 16.88 -1.83 -10.56
CA ILE A 18 15.57 -1.56 -9.95
C ILE A 18 15.47 -2.39 -8.66
N SER A 19 15.32 -1.73 -7.51
CA SER A 19 15.14 -2.38 -6.22
C SER A 19 13.88 -3.25 -6.27
N LYS A 20 14.05 -4.54 -6.52
CA LYS A 20 12.95 -5.51 -6.54
C LYS A 20 12.74 -6.05 -5.12
N PRO A 21 11.48 -6.31 -4.72
CA PRO A 21 11.20 -7.11 -3.53
C PRO A 21 11.98 -8.43 -3.57
N ALA A 22 12.41 -8.92 -2.40
CA ALA A 22 13.01 -10.23 -2.30
C ALA A 22 12.05 -11.31 -2.83
N GLU A 23 12.60 -12.33 -3.51
CA GLU A 23 11.82 -13.49 -3.95
C GLU A 23 11.21 -14.21 -2.73
N GLY A 24 9.97 -14.70 -2.86
CA GLY A 24 9.28 -15.42 -1.78
C GLY A 24 8.53 -14.55 -0.75
N VAL A 25 8.40 -13.24 -0.98
CA VAL A 25 7.58 -12.36 -0.13
C VAL A 25 6.19 -12.14 -0.72
N THR A 26 5.16 -12.67 -0.04
CA THR A 26 3.76 -12.43 -0.37
C THR A 26 3.37 -11.01 0.04
N GLN A 27 2.97 -10.18 -0.93
CA GLN A 27 2.60 -8.79 -0.71
C GLN A 27 1.08 -8.61 -0.82
N LYS A 28 0.47 -8.00 0.20
CA LYS A 28 -0.95 -7.62 0.22
C LYS A 28 -1.13 -6.14 0.47
N VAL A 29 -2.16 -5.57 -0.14
CA VAL A 29 -2.53 -4.17 0.00
C VAL A 29 -3.97 -4.09 0.43
N ILE A 30 -4.25 -3.43 1.55
CA ILE A 30 -5.60 -3.24 2.07
C ILE A 30 -5.90 -1.75 2.11
N MET A 31 -6.95 -1.34 1.40
CA MET A 31 -7.45 0.02 1.45
C MET A 31 -8.07 0.27 2.82
N ALA A 32 -7.73 1.35 3.50
CA ALA A 32 -8.23 1.60 4.86
C ALA A 32 -8.33 3.09 5.18
N HIS A 33 -9.41 3.50 5.83
CA HIS A 33 -9.44 4.77 6.55
C HIS A 33 -8.57 4.68 7.82
N GLU A 34 -8.08 5.83 8.32
CA GLU A 34 -7.11 5.87 9.42
C GLU A 34 -7.70 5.25 10.72
N GLU A 35 -8.99 5.43 10.94
CA GLU A 35 -9.75 4.85 12.05
C GLU A 35 -9.91 3.32 11.95
N GLN A 36 -9.86 2.75 10.75
CA GLN A 36 -9.95 1.30 10.53
C GLN A 36 -8.62 0.59 10.80
N LYS A 37 -7.49 1.28 10.59
CA LYS A 37 -6.15 0.65 10.61
C LYS A 37 -5.83 -0.12 11.89
N VAL A 38 -6.19 0.38 13.07
CA VAL A 38 -5.93 -0.34 14.34
C VAL A 38 -6.68 -1.67 14.40
N LYS A 39 -7.95 -1.68 13.99
CA LYS A 39 -8.77 -2.91 13.95
C LYS A 39 -8.30 -3.85 12.84
N LEU A 40 -7.85 -3.30 11.71
CA LEU A 40 -7.26 -4.09 10.62
C LEU A 40 -5.98 -4.80 11.05
N VAL A 41 -5.08 -4.12 11.78
CA VAL A 41 -3.90 -4.78 12.36
C VAL A 41 -4.34 -5.93 13.25
N GLN A 42 -5.32 -5.72 14.13
CA GLN A 42 -5.82 -6.78 15.02
C GLN A 42 -6.42 -7.95 14.25
N HIS A 43 -7.14 -7.69 13.16
CA HIS A 43 -7.67 -8.73 12.28
C HIS A 43 -6.55 -9.53 11.61
N VAL A 44 -5.57 -8.84 11.00
CA VAL A 44 -4.41 -9.48 10.36
C VAL A 44 -3.60 -10.32 11.36
N LEU A 45 -3.49 -9.88 12.61
CA LEU A 45 -2.80 -10.61 13.68
C LEU A 45 -3.63 -11.81 14.20
N GLY A 46 -4.95 -11.67 14.28
CA GLY A 46 -5.86 -12.68 14.83
C GLY A 46 -6.11 -13.86 13.89
N ASP A 47 -5.89 -13.68 12.58
CA ASP A 47 -6.06 -14.74 11.59
C ASP A 47 -4.84 -15.68 11.51
N LYS A 48 -3.76 -15.42 12.27
CA LYS A 48 -2.43 -16.01 12.01
C LYS A 48 -1.62 -16.24 13.28
N ASP A 49 -1.87 -17.37 13.94
CA ASP A 49 -1.05 -17.82 15.07
C ASP A 49 0.35 -18.29 14.65
N ASP A 50 0.56 -18.57 13.35
CA ASP A 50 1.84 -19.12 12.83
C ASP A 50 2.98 -18.09 12.74
N PHE A 51 2.69 -16.80 12.91
CA PHE A 51 3.71 -15.76 12.85
C PHE A 51 4.32 -15.48 14.22
N ASN A 52 5.61 -15.81 14.36
CA ASN A 52 6.35 -15.66 15.61
C ASN A 52 7.11 -14.33 15.68
N SER A 53 7.46 -13.76 14.52
CA SER A 53 8.24 -12.52 14.42
C SER A 53 7.51 -11.50 13.55
N ILE A 54 7.00 -10.43 14.16
CA ILE A 54 6.16 -9.44 13.46
C ILE A 54 6.72 -8.03 13.66
N ILE A 55 6.91 -7.28 12.57
CA ILE A 55 7.26 -5.86 12.63
C ILE A 55 6.16 -5.01 12.02
N ILE A 56 5.76 -3.95 12.72
CA ILE A 56 4.78 -2.97 12.25
C ILE A 56 5.46 -1.60 12.11
N PHE A 57 5.46 -1.04 10.90
CA PHE A 57 6.06 0.26 10.63
C PHE A 57 5.04 1.39 10.64
N CYS A 58 5.28 2.42 11.46
CA CYS A 58 4.50 3.63 11.55
C CYS A 58 5.35 4.87 11.17
N SER A 59 4.70 5.87 10.59
CA SER A 59 5.35 7.11 10.15
C SER A 59 5.80 8.02 11.30
N THR A 60 5.20 7.92 12.50
CA THR A 60 5.46 8.84 13.62
C THR A 60 5.52 8.11 14.96
N LYS A 61 6.30 8.66 15.90
CA LYS A 61 6.42 8.15 17.27
C LYS A 61 5.07 8.09 18.02
N LYS A 62 4.21 9.10 17.83
CA LYS A 62 2.87 9.14 18.42
C LYS A 62 2.02 7.95 17.95
N LYS A 63 2.12 7.56 16.68
CA LYS A 63 1.42 6.38 16.15
C LYS A 63 2.01 5.09 16.72
N VAL A 64 3.34 4.99 16.83
CA VAL A 64 4.01 3.84 17.47
C VAL A 64 3.49 3.61 18.88
N GLU A 65 3.53 4.64 19.73
CA GLU A 65 3.07 4.57 21.12
C GLU A 65 1.58 4.20 21.20
N LYS A 66 0.74 4.87 20.40
CA LYS A 66 -0.71 4.62 20.37
C LYS A 66 -1.03 3.19 19.96
N LEU A 67 -0.38 2.68 18.91
CA LEU A 67 -0.61 1.34 18.41
C LEU A 67 -0.09 0.28 19.38
N ALA A 68 1.15 0.42 19.86
CA ALA A 68 1.73 -0.50 20.83
C ALA A 68 0.88 -0.60 22.10
N ARG A 69 0.38 0.54 22.62
CA ARG A 69 -0.54 0.55 23.77
C ARG A 69 -1.83 -0.18 23.47
N LYS A 70 -2.45 0.06 22.32
CA LYS A 70 -3.70 -0.61 21.90
C LYS A 70 -3.53 -2.12 21.74
N LEU A 71 -2.37 -2.57 21.24
CA LEU A 71 -2.06 -3.98 21.10
C LEU A 71 -1.79 -4.64 22.46
N LYS A 72 -1.00 -4.00 23.34
CA LYS A 72 -0.78 -4.48 24.72
C LYS A 72 -2.10 -4.63 25.50
N GLN A 73 -3.01 -3.66 25.39
CA GLN A 73 -4.35 -3.72 26.01
C GLN A 73 -5.21 -4.89 25.50
N LYS A 74 -4.89 -5.45 24.33
CA LYS A 74 -5.56 -6.63 23.75
C LYS A 74 -4.82 -7.93 24.04
N GLY A 75 -3.78 -7.90 24.88
CA GLY A 75 -3.02 -9.09 25.29
C GLY A 75 -1.88 -9.47 24.35
N TYR A 76 -1.56 -8.66 23.34
CA TYR A 76 -0.44 -8.95 22.45
C TYR A 76 0.91 -8.65 23.13
N ALA A 77 1.85 -9.60 23.05
CA ALA A 77 3.25 -9.42 23.42
C ALA A 77 3.94 -8.46 22.42
N CYS A 78 3.80 -7.16 22.68
CA CYS A 78 4.21 -6.10 21.77
C CYS A 78 5.14 -5.10 22.46
N GLN A 79 6.12 -4.55 21.76
CA GLN A 79 6.92 -3.42 22.21
C GLN A 79 6.99 -2.34 21.12
N GLY A 80 6.84 -1.08 21.51
CA GLY A 80 7.05 0.07 20.62
C GLY A 80 8.50 0.54 20.68
N ILE A 81 9.05 0.99 19.55
CA ILE A 81 10.42 1.51 19.45
C ILE A 81 10.44 2.74 18.54
N SER A 82 11.03 3.83 19.01
CA SER A 82 11.12 5.12 18.30
C SER A 82 12.47 5.79 18.58
N SER A 83 12.78 6.85 17.84
CA SER A 83 14.05 7.60 17.97
C SER A 83 14.30 8.19 19.35
N ASP A 84 13.27 8.26 20.19
CA ASP A 84 13.35 8.82 21.54
C ASP A 84 13.86 7.79 22.56
N TYR A 85 14.07 6.53 22.16
CA TYR A 85 14.65 5.50 23.03
C TYR A 85 16.15 5.74 23.16
N GLU A 86 16.65 5.68 24.41
CA GLU A 86 18.08 5.56 24.68
C GLU A 86 18.67 4.30 24.03
N GLN A 87 19.95 4.35 23.68
CA GLN A 87 20.63 3.28 22.95
C GLN A 87 20.52 1.93 23.68
N ASP A 88 20.73 1.89 24.99
CA ASP A 88 20.65 0.65 25.78
C ASP A 88 19.23 0.06 25.77
N ALA A 89 18.21 0.91 25.91
CA ALA A 89 16.81 0.49 25.86
C ALA A 89 16.42 -0.01 24.46
N ARG A 90 16.99 0.60 23.41
CA ARG A 90 16.85 0.14 22.03
C ARG A 90 17.47 -1.24 21.85
N GLU A 91 18.68 -1.47 22.33
CA GLU A 91 19.36 -2.76 22.23
C GLU A 91 18.63 -3.86 23.00
N GLU A 92 18.13 -3.56 24.19
CA GLU A 92 17.28 -4.48 24.96
C GLU A 92 16.00 -4.85 24.21
N ALA A 93 15.27 -3.86 23.67
CA ALA A 93 14.05 -4.13 22.91
C ALA A 93 14.32 -5.02 21.69
N LEU A 94 15.45 -4.82 21.02
CA LEU A 94 15.86 -5.64 19.88
C LEU A 94 16.28 -7.05 20.30
N ARG A 95 16.96 -7.19 21.44
CA ARG A 95 17.32 -8.49 22.02
C ARG A 95 16.07 -9.29 22.38
N ASP A 96 15.11 -8.66 23.05
CA ASP A 96 13.84 -9.26 23.44
C ASP A 96 12.97 -9.64 22.23
N PHE A 97 13.05 -8.86 21.15
CA PHE A 97 12.39 -9.21 19.88
C PHE A 97 13.08 -10.41 19.20
N ARG A 98 14.42 -10.41 19.09
CA ARG A 98 15.19 -11.51 18.48
C ARG A 98 15.05 -12.84 19.23
N SER A 99 14.88 -12.81 20.55
CA SER A 99 14.68 -14.00 21.37
C SER A 99 13.24 -14.53 21.34
N GLY A 100 12.31 -13.80 20.72
CA GLY A 100 10.89 -14.15 20.69
C GLY A 100 10.11 -13.77 21.96
N LYS A 101 10.76 -13.20 22.98
CA LYS A 101 10.10 -12.68 24.19
C LYS A 101 9.08 -11.58 23.84
N THR A 102 9.43 -10.74 22.88
CA THR A 102 8.48 -9.82 22.24
C THR A 102 8.13 -10.34 20.85
N ARG A 103 6.89 -10.74 20.64
CA ARG A 103 6.39 -11.24 19.34
C ARG A 103 6.23 -10.11 18.30
N ILE A 104 5.78 -8.93 18.73
CA ILE A 104 5.43 -7.82 17.85
C ILE A 104 6.25 -6.57 18.18
N MET A 105 7.02 -6.07 17.23
CA MET A 105 7.71 -4.78 17.36
C MET A 105 7.02 -3.71 16.50
N VAL A 106 6.63 -2.59 17.12
CA VAL A 106 6.07 -1.43 16.40
C VAL A 106 7.15 -0.36 16.32
N ALA A 107 7.56 0.04 15.11
CA ALA A 107 8.74 0.88 14.91
C ALA A 107 8.48 2.08 13.98
N THR A 108 9.29 3.13 14.10
CA THR A 108 9.42 4.16 13.06
C THR A 108 10.50 3.81 12.03
N ASP A 109 10.42 4.42 10.85
CA ASP A 109 11.42 4.25 9.78
C ASP A 109 12.85 4.55 10.23
N VAL A 110 13.02 5.66 10.95
CA VAL A 110 14.32 6.10 11.48
C VAL A 110 14.94 5.02 12.35
N MET A 111 14.14 4.34 13.18
CA MET A 111 14.65 3.27 14.02
C MET A 111 15.02 2.05 13.21
N SER A 112 14.24 1.72 12.18
CA SER A 112 14.43 0.50 11.38
C SER A 112 15.67 0.52 10.48
N ARG A 113 16.11 1.70 10.05
CA ARG A 113 17.34 1.85 9.25
C ARG A 113 18.55 1.57 10.14
N GLY A 114 19.44 0.69 9.67
CA GLY A 114 20.62 0.25 10.44
C GLY A 114 20.34 -0.86 11.47
N ILE A 115 19.10 -1.35 11.56
CA ILE A 115 18.79 -2.57 12.34
C ILE A 115 18.87 -3.78 11.41
N ASP A 116 19.87 -4.64 11.62
CA ASP A 116 19.93 -5.94 10.94
C ASP A 116 19.07 -6.97 11.66
N ILE A 117 17.74 -6.87 11.49
CA ILE A 117 16.84 -7.97 11.82
C ILE A 117 16.35 -8.62 10.52
N LYS A 118 16.57 -9.92 10.41
CA LYS A 118 16.18 -10.79 9.30
C LYS A 118 15.31 -11.93 9.83
N GLY A 119 14.57 -12.57 8.93
CA GLY A 119 13.70 -13.69 9.31
C GLY A 119 12.42 -13.22 9.99
N ILE A 120 11.86 -12.11 9.52
CA ILE A 120 10.54 -11.64 9.92
C ILE A 120 9.48 -12.42 9.16
N ASP A 121 8.50 -12.97 9.87
CA ASP A 121 7.42 -13.73 9.26
C ASP A 121 6.39 -12.79 8.63
N LEU A 122 6.07 -11.70 9.33
CA LEU A 122 5.11 -10.69 8.89
C LEU A 122 5.64 -9.25 9.08
N VAL A 123 5.64 -8.50 7.98
CA VAL A 123 5.82 -7.05 8.00
C VAL A 123 4.46 -6.38 7.75
N ILE A 124 4.07 -5.45 8.62
CA ILE A 124 2.89 -4.60 8.42
C ILE A 124 3.33 -3.16 8.23
N ASN A 125 3.13 -2.61 7.05
CA ASN A 125 3.22 -1.17 6.82
C ASN A 125 1.91 -0.53 7.27
N TYR A 126 1.85 -0.11 8.54
CA TYR A 126 0.68 0.62 9.08
C TYR A 126 0.50 1.96 8.37
N ASP A 127 1.63 2.61 8.05
CA ASP A 127 1.69 3.73 7.13
C ASP A 127 2.57 3.39 5.93
N VAL A 128 2.12 3.82 4.75
CA VAL A 128 2.91 3.71 3.52
C VAL A 128 4.20 4.55 3.68
N PRO A 129 5.38 3.97 3.40
CA PRO A 129 6.63 4.71 3.52
C PRO A 129 6.65 5.94 2.61
N GLY A 130 7.38 6.97 3.03
CA GLY A 130 7.52 8.20 2.25
C GLY A 130 8.29 8.00 0.94
N ASP A 131 9.19 7.02 0.94
CA ASP A 131 10.09 6.65 -0.14
C ASP A 131 9.83 5.19 -0.57
N ALA A 132 10.00 4.90 -1.86
CA ALA A 132 9.66 3.58 -2.39
C ALA A 132 10.74 2.54 -2.08
N GLU A 133 11.99 2.97 -1.92
CA GLU A 133 13.13 2.13 -1.60
C GLU A 133 13.02 1.65 -0.14
N ASP A 134 12.51 2.49 0.75
CA ASP A 134 12.15 2.08 2.12
C ASP A 134 11.14 0.92 2.12
N TYR A 135 10.17 0.93 1.21
CA TYR A 135 9.22 -0.19 1.10
C TYR A 135 9.95 -1.50 0.82
N VAL A 136 10.84 -1.51 -0.18
CA VAL A 136 11.62 -2.69 -0.56
C VAL A 136 12.51 -3.14 0.60
N HIS A 137 13.17 -2.21 1.29
CA HIS A 137 14.00 -2.53 2.46
C HIS A 137 13.22 -3.09 3.65
N ARG A 138 12.00 -2.58 3.88
CA ARG A 138 11.11 -3.05 4.96
C ARG A 138 10.67 -4.48 4.68
N ILE A 139 10.15 -4.76 3.49
CA ILE A 139 9.66 -6.10 3.15
C ILE A 139 10.82 -7.09 2.91
N GLY A 140 12.00 -6.61 2.52
CA GLY A 140 13.22 -7.42 2.42
C GLY A 140 13.76 -7.91 3.77
N ARG A 141 13.16 -7.49 4.90
CA ARG A 141 13.40 -8.11 6.22
C ARG A 141 12.73 -9.47 6.37
N THR A 142 11.77 -9.75 5.48
CA THR A 142 11.10 -11.03 5.38
C THR A 142 11.89 -11.98 4.47
N ALA A 143 11.70 -13.28 4.73
CA ALA A 143 12.35 -14.43 4.09
C ALA A 143 13.81 -14.75 4.51
N ARG A 144 13.96 -15.97 5.07
CA ARG A 144 15.16 -16.81 4.93
C ARG A 144 14.91 -17.73 3.73
N ALA A 145 15.95 -18.36 3.18
CA ALA A 145 15.87 -19.30 2.04
C ALA A 145 14.95 -20.53 2.22
N LYS A 146 14.18 -20.65 3.32
CA LYS A 146 13.34 -21.81 3.68
C LYS A 146 11.90 -21.46 4.13
N THR A 147 11.52 -20.18 4.25
CA THR A 147 10.17 -19.78 4.69
C THR A 147 9.64 -18.59 3.88
N GLU A 148 8.38 -18.69 3.42
CA GLU A 148 7.67 -17.61 2.73
C GLU A 148 7.32 -16.50 3.74
N GLY A 149 7.77 -15.28 3.45
CA GLY A 149 7.45 -14.10 4.26
C GLY A 149 6.18 -13.42 3.78
N MET A 150 5.50 -12.68 4.65
CA MET A 150 4.34 -11.87 4.27
C MET A 150 4.57 -10.39 4.57
N ALA A 151 4.13 -9.54 3.65
CA ALA A 151 4.04 -8.10 3.83
C ALA A 151 2.61 -7.61 3.59
N VAL A 152 2.03 -6.89 4.56
CA VAL A 152 0.72 -6.24 4.45
C VAL A 152 0.90 -4.73 4.51
N THR A 153 0.35 -4.01 3.55
CA THR A 153 0.38 -2.55 3.51
C THR A 153 -1.02 -1.98 3.63
N LEU A 154 -1.22 -1.12 4.63
CA LEU A 154 -2.47 -0.39 4.82
C LEU A 154 -2.40 0.96 4.09
N VAL A 155 -3.31 1.19 3.15
CA VAL A 155 -3.28 2.38 2.29
C VAL A 155 -4.50 3.26 2.57
N CYS A 156 -4.27 4.45 3.11
CA CYS A 156 -5.30 5.46 3.25
C CYS A 156 -5.36 6.40 2.04
N PRO A 157 -6.39 7.25 1.92
CA PRO A 157 -6.52 8.18 0.80
C PRO A 157 -5.28 9.05 0.56
N ASP A 158 -4.65 9.51 1.64
CA ASP A 158 -3.47 10.39 1.58
C ASP A 158 -2.19 9.64 1.17
N ASP A 159 -2.20 8.32 1.30
CA ASP A 159 -1.06 7.45 0.99
C ASP A 159 -1.08 6.92 -0.46
N MET A 160 -2.20 7.05 -1.19
CA MET A 160 -2.36 6.48 -2.55
C MET A 160 -1.27 6.96 -3.52
N PHE A 161 -0.87 8.23 -3.43
CA PHE A 161 0.20 8.76 -4.27
C PHE A 161 1.56 8.14 -3.94
N LYS A 162 1.90 8.00 -2.65
CA LYS A 162 3.14 7.31 -2.23
C LYS A 162 3.13 5.85 -2.68
N PHE A 163 2.00 5.18 -2.50
CA PHE A 163 1.84 3.78 -2.89
C PHE A 163 2.02 3.59 -4.39
N SER A 164 1.52 4.52 -5.22
CA SER A 164 1.74 4.44 -6.66
C SER A 164 3.20 4.58 -7.09
N LYS A 165 4.03 5.29 -6.31
CA LYS A 165 5.48 5.33 -6.53
C LYS A 165 6.14 3.99 -6.20
N ILE A 166 5.65 3.32 -5.16
CA ILE A 166 6.10 1.97 -4.80
C ILE A 166 5.82 1.00 -5.96
N GLU A 167 4.58 0.96 -6.47
CA GLU A 167 4.21 0.09 -7.59
C GLU A 167 5.07 0.35 -8.83
N ARG A 168 5.37 1.63 -9.10
CA ARG A 168 6.27 2.03 -10.19
C ARG A 168 7.72 1.58 -9.95
N LEU A 169 8.22 1.66 -8.73
CA LEU A 169 9.57 1.22 -8.39
C LEU A 169 9.69 -0.30 -8.53
N ILE A 170 8.74 -1.06 -8.00
CA ILE A 170 8.77 -2.53 -8.06
C ILE A 170 8.33 -3.08 -9.44
N ASP A 171 7.99 -2.20 -10.38
CA ASP A 171 7.51 -2.49 -11.72
C ASP A 171 6.34 -3.50 -11.74
N ARG A 172 5.42 -3.35 -10.79
CA ARG A 172 4.30 -4.28 -10.60
C ARG A 172 3.12 -3.58 -9.93
N GLU A 173 1.93 -3.78 -10.50
CA GLU A 173 0.68 -3.44 -9.82
C GLU A 173 0.29 -4.55 -8.84
N LEU A 174 -0.03 -4.16 -7.61
CA LEU A 174 -0.53 -5.03 -6.56
C LEU A 174 -2.05 -4.90 -6.44
N ASP A 175 -2.73 -6.00 -6.14
CA ASP A 175 -4.18 -6.00 -5.93
C ASP A 175 -4.54 -5.22 -4.66
N LYS A 176 -5.51 -4.30 -4.77
CA LYS A 176 -5.99 -3.47 -3.66
C LYS A 176 -7.25 -4.12 -3.09
N GLU A 177 -7.11 -4.79 -1.96
CA GLU A 177 -8.21 -5.43 -1.25
C GLU A 177 -9.00 -4.39 -0.42
N GLN A 178 -10.29 -4.63 -0.25
CA GLN A 178 -11.11 -3.88 0.70
C GLN A 178 -10.96 -4.48 2.11
N PRO A 179 -11.20 -3.69 3.17
CA PRO A 179 -11.28 -4.22 4.52
C PRO A 179 -12.32 -5.34 4.61
N PRO A 180 -12.18 -6.25 5.60
CA PRO A 180 -13.24 -7.18 5.95
C PRO A 180 -14.56 -6.44 6.21
N LYS A 181 -15.67 -7.03 5.78
CA LYS A 181 -17.02 -6.40 5.86
C LYS A 181 -17.37 -5.88 7.25
N HIS A 182 -16.94 -6.56 8.32
CA HIS A 182 -17.22 -6.18 9.70
C HIS A 182 -16.49 -4.89 10.15
N LEU A 183 -15.51 -4.40 9.39
CA LEU A 183 -14.81 -3.13 9.63
C LEU A 183 -15.33 -1.99 8.76
N GLY A 184 -16.36 -2.25 7.94
CA GLY A 184 -16.90 -1.31 6.96
C GLY A 184 -16.08 -1.25 5.67
N GLU A 185 -16.60 -0.53 4.68
CA GLU A 185 -15.90 -0.33 3.41
C GLU A 185 -14.69 0.60 3.59
N GLY A 186 -13.63 0.33 2.84
CA GLY A 186 -12.46 1.19 2.77
C GLY A 186 -12.61 2.21 1.64
N PRO A 187 -11.65 3.14 1.53
CA PRO A 187 -11.64 4.09 0.43
C PRO A 187 -11.44 3.39 -0.92
N GLN A 188 -12.08 3.91 -1.95
CA GLN A 188 -11.84 3.47 -3.33
C GLN A 188 -10.48 3.94 -3.82
N TRP A 189 -9.74 3.06 -4.51
CA TRP A 189 -8.45 3.40 -5.09
C TRP A 189 -8.61 4.52 -6.14
N ARG A 190 -8.01 5.67 -5.86
CA ARG A 190 -7.88 6.79 -6.80
C ARG A 190 -6.41 6.88 -7.15
N GLY A 191 -5.96 6.03 -8.08
CA GLY A 191 -4.58 6.03 -8.56
C GLY A 191 -4.10 7.44 -8.95
N PRO A 192 -2.79 7.65 -9.12
CA PRO A 192 -2.24 8.94 -9.47
C PRO A 192 -2.92 9.41 -10.75
N SER A 193 -3.75 10.44 -10.63
CA SER A 193 -4.52 10.96 -11.75
C SER A 193 -3.56 11.29 -12.89
N GLY A 194 -3.62 10.48 -13.95
CA GLY A 194 -2.99 10.82 -15.20
C GLY A 194 -3.56 12.17 -15.63
N LYS A 195 -2.67 13.12 -15.93
CA LYS A 195 -3.03 14.33 -16.67
C LYS A 195 -3.95 13.92 -17.84
N GLY A 196 -5.18 14.45 -17.85
CA GLY A 196 -5.99 14.60 -19.06
C GLY A 196 -7.33 13.86 -19.09
N LYS A 197 -8.40 14.57 -18.70
CA LYS A 197 -9.63 14.66 -19.51
C LYS A 197 -10.36 15.95 -19.18
N GLY A 198 -10.11 16.96 -20.02
CA GLY A 198 -11.05 18.04 -20.34
C GLY A 198 -11.70 18.78 -19.18
N ARG A 199 -10.94 19.60 -18.44
CA ARG A 199 -11.53 20.81 -17.87
C ARG A 199 -11.79 21.74 -19.05
N LYS A 200 -12.95 21.58 -19.70
CA LYS A 200 -13.45 22.56 -20.67
C LYS A 200 -13.35 23.91 -19.98
N ASN A 201 -12.50 24.77 -20.52
CA ASN A 201 -12.50 26.19 -20.25
C ASN A 201 -13.95 26.67 -20.28
N SER A 202 -14.50 26.95 -19.10
CA SER A 202 -15.58 27.92 -18.98
C SER A 202 -14.96 29.27 -19.33
N LYS A 203 -14.82 29.53 -20.63
CA LYS A 203 -14.67 30.89 -21.13
C LYS A 203 -15.98 31.57 -20.80
N ASN A 204 -15.98 32.34 -19.70
CA ASN A 204 -16.87 33.47 -19.51
C ASN A 204 -16.69 34.38 -20.73
N LYS A 205 -17.48 34.12 -21.77
CA LYS A 205 -17.69 35.03 -22.89
C LYS A 205 -18.72 36.04 -22.39
N ARG A 206 -18.21 37.24 -22.09
CA ARG A 206 -18.97 38.46 -21.90
C ARG A 206 -20.11 38.53 -22.92
N GLU A 207 -21.29 38.86 -22.41
CA GLU A 207 -22.44 39.26 -23.21
C GLU A 207 -22.07 40.53 -23.98
N ASP A 208 -21.89 40.39 -25.29
CA ASP A 208 -21.99 41.51 -26.22
C ASP A 208 -23.07 41.16 -27.25
N LYS A 209 -24.15 41.94 -27.21
CA LYS A 209 -25.29 41.88 -28.13
C LYS A 209 -24.81 42.09 -29.57
N PRO A 210 -25.29 41.30 -30.55
CA PRO A 210 -25.28 41.73 -31.93
C PRO A 210 -26.66 42.24 -32.35
N ARG A 211 -26.62 43.39 -33.03
CA ARG A 211 -27.74 44.01 -33.75
C ARG A 211 -28.24 43.11 -34.88
N LYS A 212 -29.54 43.22 -35.14
CA LYS A 212 -30.28 42.72 -36.31
C LYS A 212 -29.60 43.13 -37.62
N ASP A 213 -29.50 42.21 -38.57
CA ASP A 213 -30.13 42.44 -39.88
C ASP A 213 -30.47 41.14 -40.63
N LYS A 214 -31.48 41.25 -41.51
CA LYS A 214 -32.19 40.17 -42.22
C LYS A 214 -31.46 39.73 -43.50
N SER A 215 -31.51 38.43 -43.85
CA SER A 215 -32.14 37.94 -45.11
C SER A 215 -31.89 36.44 -45.41
N ARG A 216 -33.03 35.72 -45.59
CA ARG A 216 -33.43 34.71 -46.60
C ARG A 216 -32.53 33.50 -47.01
N SER A 217 -33.09 32.30 -46.76
CA SER A 217 -33.20 31.04 -47.58
C SER A 217 -31.91 30.42 -48.18
N ASP A 218 -31.66 29.10 -48.19
CA ASP A 218 -32.53 27.95 -48.52
C ASP A 218 -31.89 26.60 -48.05
N LYS A 219 -32.66 25.52 -48.18
CA LYS A 219 -32.55 24.11 -47.73
C LYS A 219 -31.34 23.27 -48.18
N SER A 220 -30.93 22.31 -47.35
CA SER A 220 -30.91 20.83 -47.58
C SER A 220 -30.37 20.14 -46.30
N ARG A 221 -31.02 19.20 -45.61
CA ARG A 221 -31.37 17.78 -45.85
C ARG A 221 -30.19 16.83 -46.11
N GLY A 222 -29.98 15.91 -45.15
CA GLY A 222 -29.13 14.71 -45.20
C GLY A 222 -28.14 14.67 -44.03
N ASP A 223 -27.89 13.60 -43.29
CA ASP A 223 -28.45 12.25 -43.21
C ASP A 223 -27.97 11.65 -41.87
N ARG A 224 -28.79 10.84 -41.21
CA ARG A 224 -28.45 10.12 -39.97
C ARG A 224 -27.77 8.81 -40.36
N LYS A 225 -26.67 8.43 -39.69
CA LYS A 225 -26.27 7.01 -39.61
C LYS A 225 -25.72 6.62 -38.24
N ASP A 226 -26.26 5.48 -37.82
CA ASP A 226 -26.16 4.79 -36.55
C ASP A 226 -24.76 4.30 -36.18
N ARG A 227 -24.46 4.28 -34.86
CA ARG A 227 -23.46 3.37 -34.28
C ARG A 227 -24.03 2.67 -33.05
N LYS A 228 -24.10 1.34 -33.17
CA LYS A 228 -24.59 0.34 -32.19
C LYS A 228 -23.75 0.31 -30.89
N PRO A 229 -24.33 -0.17 -29.77
CA PRO A 229 -23.64 -0.30 -28.49
C PRO A 229 -22.77 -1.56 -28.41
N ARG A 230 -21.65 -1.47 -27.67
CA ARG A 230 -20.70 -2.56 -27.41
C ARG A 230 -21.21 -3.43 -26.26
N GLN A 231 -21.28 -4.74 -26.50
CA GLN A 231 -21.70 -5.79 -25.55
C GLN A 231 -20.73 -5.98 -24.38
N ASP A 232 -21.32 -6.25 -23.21
CA ASP A 232 -20.69 -6.72 -21.99
C ASP A 232 -19.99 -8.07 -22.17
N ARG A 233 -18.68 -8.11 -21.89
CA ARG A 233 -17.95 -9.36 -21.66
C ARG A 233 -17.94 -9.67 -20.16
N LYS A 234 -18.72 -10.67 -19.75
CA LYS A 234 -18.61 -11.31 -18.44
C LYS A 234 -17.16 -11.80 -18.25
N LYS A 235 -16.44 -11.26 -17.27
CA LYS A 235 -15.13 -11.78 -16.83
C LYS A 235 -15.36 -13.07 -16.05
N GLU A 236 -14.84 -14.17 -16.58
CA GLU A 236 -14.60 -15.41 -15.84
C GLU A 236 -13.76 -15.12 -14.58
N LYS A 237 -14.15 -15.74 -13.47
CA LYS A 237 -13.41 -15.69 -12.21
C LYS A 237 -12.06 -16.37 -12.42
N SER A 238 -10.96 -15.69 -12.09
CA SER A 238 -9.62 -16.27 -12.27
C SER A 238 -9.39 -17.43 -11.29
N LYS A 239 -8.62 -18.43 -11.75
CA LYS A 239 -8.23 -19.64 -11.01
C LYS A 239 -7.63 -19.36 -9.62
N ASN A 240 -7.16 -18.13 -9.35
CA ASN A 240 -6.59 -17.76 -8.05
C ASN A 240 -7.64 -17.65 -6.93
N ARG A 241 -8.93 -17.49 -7.24
CA ARG A 241 -10.00 -17.52 -6.23
C ARG A 241 -10.25 -18.94 -5.70
N LEU A 242 -10.05 -19.95 -6.54
CA LEU A 242 -10.26 -21.35 -6.20
C LEU A 242 -9.20 -21.87 -5.23
N LEU A 243 -7.98 -21.31 -5.26
CA LEU A 243 -6.93 -21.60 -4.28
C LEU A 243 -7.25 -21.08 -2.88
N TYR A 244 -8.04 -20.00 -2.76
CA TYR A 244 -8.42 -19.41 -1.47
C TYR A 244 -9.61 -20.15 -0.83
N GLU A 245 -10.56 -20.65 -1.64
CA GLU A 245 -11.71 -21.44 -1.16
C GLU A 245 -11.36 -22.91 -0.86
N ALA A 246 -10.19 -23.40 -1.30
CA ALA A 246 -9.76 -24.80 -1.15
C ALA A 246 -8.89 -25.09 0.10
N LEU A 247 -8.58 -24.08 0.92
CA LEU A 247 -7.87 -24.32 2.18
C LEU A 247 -8.85 -24.85 3.23
N PRO A 248 -8.60 -26.05 3.81
CA PRO A 248 -9.51 -26.65 4.79
C PRO A 248 -9.65 -25.76 6.02
N ASN A 249 -10.90 -25.48 6.40
CA ASN A 249 -11.28 -24.71 7.57
C ASN A 249 -11.07 -25.58 8.84
N PRO A 250 -10.05 -25.34 9.70
CA PRO A 250 -9.70 -26.28 10.77
C PRO A 250 -10.62 -26.21 12.00
N LYS A 251 -11.83 -25.65 11.89
CA LYS A 251 -12.77 -25.54 13.02
C LYS A 251 -14.21 -25.90 12.65
N ALA A 252 -14.38 -27.09 12.08
CA ALA A 252 -15.68 -27.74 11.98
C ALA A 252 -15.57 -29.23 12.37
N GLU A 253 -15.03 -29.51 13.57
CA GLU A 253 -15.21 -30.77 14.29
C GLU A 253 -14.58 -30.61 15.67
N VAL A 254 -15.35 -30.11 16.66
CA VAL A 254 -15.45 -30.62 18.05
C VAL A 254 -16.64 -29.88 18.71
N VAL A 255 -17.87 -30.32 18.45
CA VAL A 255 -18.98 -30.24 19.42
C VAL A 255 -19.92 -31.41 19.17
N SER A 256 -19.62 -32.55 19.80
CA SER A 256 -20.52 -33.54 20.43
C SER A 256 -19.77 -34.86 20.55
#